data_AF-A0AAW4S9J5-F1
#
_entry.id   AF-A0AAW4S9J5-F1
#
_cell.length_a   1.000
_cell.length_b   1.000
_cell.length_c   1.000
_cell.angle_alpha   90.00
_cell.angle_beta   90.00
_cell.angle_gamma   90.00
#
_symmetry.space_group_name_H-M   'P 1'
#
loop_
_entity.id
_entity.type
_entity.pdbx_description
1 polymer ?
#
loop_
_entity_poly.entity_id
_entity_poly.type
_entity_poly.pdbx_seq_one_letter_code
_entity_poly.pdbx_strand_id
1 'polypeptide(L)'
;MSALTAHASPLCIKERTPFALSQDTVKWTMSIAPGADCIQGLRWSYMQIFNVSVVSGPSRGQLAVVGSGFRYSAEREARGADKFTLLISGKNRHDPGTSTLEVEVNPQ
;
A
#
# COMPACT_ATOMS: atom_id res chain seq x y z
N MET A 1 -12.10 19.27 23.32
CA MET A 1 -11.15 19.18 22.19
C MET A 1 -10.52 17.80 22.27
N SER A 2 -11.05 16.82 21.53
CA SER A 2 -10.48 15.47 21.54
C SER A 2 -9.14 15.52 20.82
N ALA A 3 -8.06 15.32 21.55
CA ALA A 3 -6.75 15.08 20.96
C ALA A 3 -6.87 13.84 20.06
N LEU A 4 -6.64 14.00 18.77
CA LEU A 4 -6.41 12.88 17.85
C LEU A 4 -5.12 12.20 18.32
N THR A 5 -5.26 11.16 19.12
CA THR A 5 -4.16 10.28 19.48
C THR A 5 -3.71 9.57 18.20
N ALA A 6 -2.52 9.93 17.72
CA ALA A 6 -1.88 9.24 16.61
C ALA A 6 -1.52 7.82 17.06
N HIS A 7 -2.47 6.90 16.95
CA HIS A 7 -2.18 5.48 17.09
C HIS A 7 -1.41 5.06 15.84
N ALA A 8 -0.20 4.54 16.03
CA ALA A 8 0.46 3.82 14.96
C ALA A 8 -0.48 2.73 14.48
N SER A 9 -0.82 2.71 13.18
CA SER A 9 -1.59 1.60 12.62
C SER A 9 -0.85 0.30 12.97
N PRO A 10 -1.53 -0.70 13.55
CA PRO A 10 -0.94 -2.01 13.74
C PRO A 10 -0.39 -2.52 12.39
N LEU A 11 0.69 -3.33 12.42
CA LEU A 11 1.33 -3.84 11.21
C LEU A 11 0.31 -4.64 10.38
N CYS A 12 -0.28 -3.96 9.39
CA CYS A 12 -1.28 -4.51 8.50
C CYS A 12 -0.64 -5.41 7.45
N ILE A 13 0.55 -5.06 6.95
CA ILE A 13 1.27 -5.86 5.96
C ILE A 13 1.77 -7.17 6.57
N LYS A 14 1.39 -8.30 5.96
CA LYS A 14 1.82 -9.64 6.36
C LYS A 14 2.98 -10.13 5.53
N GLU A 15 2.88 -9.97 4.22
CA GLU A 15 3.94 -10.35 3.29
C GLU A 15 4.35 -9.15 2.45
N ARG A 16 5.65 -8.86 2.50
CA ARG A 16 6.26 -7.73 1.80
C ARG A 16 7.42 -8.23 0.95
N THR A 17 7.14 -8.49 -0.33
CA THR A 17 8.16 -8.89 -1.31
C THR A 17 8.86 -7.64 -1.88
N PRO A 18 10.20 -7.65 -2.03
CA PRO A 18 10.90 -6.56 -2.70
C PRO A 18 10.61 -6.50 -4.21
N PHE A 19 10.42 -5.29 -4.72
CA PHE A 19 10.37 -4.81 -6.11
C PHE A 19 11.64 -4.04 -6.52
N ALA A 20 12.05 -4.16 -7.77
CA ALA A 20 13.36 -3.67 -8.21
C ALA A 20 13.33 -2.32 -8.94
N LEU A 21 12.14 -1.80 -9.25
CA LEU A 21 11.91 -0.73 -10.23
C LEU A 21 12.44 -1.11 -11.62
N SER A 22 12.25 -2.36 -12.02
CA SER A 22 12.76 -2.91 -13.28
C SER A 22 11.65 -3.51 -14.16
N GLN A 23 10.49 -2.85 -14.18
CA GLN A 23 9.25 -3.31 -14.81
C GLN A 23 8.68 -4.61 -14.22
N ASP A 24 9.08 -4.92 -12.99
CA ASP A 24 8.63 -6.08 -12.24
C ASP A 24 7.24 -5.88 -11.64
N THR A 25 6.53 -6.99 -11.43
CA THR A 25 5.26 -7.03 -10.69
C THR A 25 5.46 -7.84 -9.43
N VAL A 26 5.09 -7.27 -8.29
CA VAL A 26 5.21 -7.93 -6.98
C VAL A 26 3.87 -7.98 -6.28
N LYS A 27 3.71 -8.99 -5.41
CA LYS A 27 2.48 -9.24 -4.67
C LYS A 27 2.73 -9.09 -3.18
N TRP A 28 1.92 -8.27 -2.53
CA TRP A 28 1.87 -8.12 -1.08
C TRP A 28 0.54 -8.58 -0.54
N THR A 29 0.55 -9.03 0.71
CA THR A 29 -0.67 -9.34 1.45
C THR A 29 -0.75 -8.49 2.71
N MET A 30 -1.95 -8.07 3.06
CA MET A 30 -2.22 -7.36 4.30
C MET A 30 -3.49 -7.87 4.97
N SER A 31 -3.58 -7.71 6.30
CA SER A 31 -4.79 -8.00 7.06
C SER A 31 -5.24 -6.79 7.84
N ILE A 32 -6.53 -6.47 7.76
CA ILE A 32 -7.11 -5.29 8.40
C ILE A 32 -8.49 -5.58 9.00
N ALA A 33 -8.78 -4.97 10.16
CA ALA A 33 -10.11 -5.01 10.77
C ALA A 33 -11.09 -4.08 10.03
N PRO A 34 -12.40 -4.39 9.98
CA PRO A 34 -13.40 -3.51 9.38
C PRO A 34 -13.39 -2.11 9.99
N GLY A 35 -13.44 -1.07 9.15
CA GLY A 35 -13.40 0.33 9.60
C GLY A 35 -12.06 0.85 10.07
N ALA A 36 -10.97 0.08 9.95
CA ALA A 36 -9.63 0.50 10.32
C ALA A 36 -8.85 1.06 9.12
N ASP A 37 -7.77 1.78 9.45
CA ASP A 37 -6.84 2.35 8.47
C ASP A 37 -5.47 1.64 8.53
N CYS A 38 -4.94 1.34 7.35
CA CYS A 38 -3.57 0.85 7.14
C CYS A 38 -2.80 1.89 6.34
N ILE A 39 -1.75 2.46 6.94
CA ILE A 39 -0.83 3.38 6.25
C ILE A 39 0.50 2.67 6.05
N GLN A 40 0.94 2.56 4.79
CA GLN A 40 2.14 1.82 4.44
C GLN A 40 3.06 2.64 3.54
N GLY A 41 4.31 2.79 3.99
CA GLY A 41 5.40 3.32 3.17
C GLY A 41 5.94 2.26 2.21
N LEU A 42 6.24 2.67 0.97
CA LEU A 42 6.73 1.76 -0.06
C LEU A 42 8.26 1.69 -0.14
N ARG A 43 8.97 2.71 0.38
CA ARG A 43 10.43 2.80 0.31
C ARG A 43 11.13 1.66 1.06
N TRP A 44 12.25 1.20 0.52
CA TRP A 44 13.30 0.47 1.25
C TRP A 44 14.68 0.79 0.69
N SER A 45 15.72 0.50 1.49
CA SER A 45 17.12 0.58 1.09
C SER A 45 17.48 1.94 0.44
N TYR A 46 18.19 1.90 -0.69
CA TYR A 46 18.69 3.05 -1.46
C TYR A 46 17.72 3.55 -2.54
N MET A 47 16.47 3.07 -2.54
CA MET A 47 15.50 3.45 -3.56
C MET A 47 14.93 4.85 -3.30
N GLN A 48 14.73 5.59 -4.40
CA GLN A 48 13.97 6.84 -4.40
C GLN A 48 12.69 6.64 -5.19
N ILE A 49 11.55 6.94 -4.57
CA ILE A 49 10.23 6.91 -5.21
C ILE A 49 9.92 8.33 -5.69
N PHE A 50 9.56 8.47 -6.97
CA PHE A 50 9.16 9.73 -7.58
C PHE A 50 7.65 9.89 -7.57
N ASN A 51 6.91 8.82 -7.92
CA ASN A 51 5.46 8.84 -7.97
C ASN A 51 4.88 7.47 -7.58
N VAL A 52 3.67 7.51 -7.04
CA VAL A 52 2.82 6.35 -6.80
C VAL A 52 1.46 6.67 -7.40
N SER A 53 0.96 5.83 -8.29
CA SER A 53 -0.36 6.00 -8.90
C SER A 53 -1.21 4.76 -8.76
N VAL A 54 -2.52 4.94 -8.60
CA VAL A 54 -3.49 3.84 -8.56
C VAL A 54 -3.75 3.37 -9.98
N VAL A 55 -3.49 2.08 -10.25
CA VAL A 55 -3.83 1.41 -11.51
C VAL A 55 -5.23 0.82 -11.42
N SER A 56 -5.52 0.15 -10.30
CA SER A 56 -6.86 -0.36 -9.98
C SER A 56 -7.15 -0.11 -8.50
N GLY A 57 -8.35 0.41 -8.22
CA GLY A 57 -8.79 0.72 -6.87
C GLY A 57 -9.44 -0.47 -6.17
N PRO A 58 -9.53 -0.42 -4.83
CA PRO A 58 -10.29 -1.39 -4.05
C PRO A 58 -11.79 -1.36 -4.34
N SER A 59 -12.46 -2.47 -4.06
CA SER A 59 -13.90 -2.65 -4.19
C SER A 59 -14.65 -2.61 -2.85
N ARG A 60 -13.92 -2.65 -1.72
CA ARG A 60 -14.47 -2.79 -0.36
C ARG A 60 -13.79 -1.87 0.64
N GLY A 61 -13.21 -0.78 0.14
CA GLY A 61 -12.40 0.14 0.90
C GLY A 61 -12.07 1.38 0.09
N GLN A 62 -11.35 2.30 0.70
CA GLN A 62 -10.85 3.50 0.04
C GLN A 62 -9.33 3.47 0.03
N LEU A 63 -8.74 3.91 -1.08
CA LEU A 63 -7.29 3.98 -1.26
C LEU A 63 -6.88 5.42 -1.55
N ALA A 64 -5.94 5.93 -0.77
CA ALA A 64 -5.32 7.23 -0.98
C ALA A 64 -3.80 7.07 -1.10
N VAL A 65 -3.19 7.77 -2.04
CA VAL A 65 -1.73 7.91 -2.10
C VAL A 65 -1.30 8.98 -1.11
N VAL A 66 -0.36 8.67 -0.23
CA VAL A 66 0.16 9.59 0.80
C VAL A 66 1.69 9.59 0.77
N GLY A 67 2.28 10.64 0.19
CA GLY A 67 3.72 10.71 -0.05
C GLY A 67 4.22 9.54 -0.89
N SER A 68 5.30 8.88 -0.46
CA SER A 68 5.86 7.68 -1.11
C SER A 68 5.22 6.38 -0.60
N GLY A 69 3.91 6.38 -0.40
CA GLY A 69 3.16 5.31 0.24
C GLY A 69 1.67 5.42 -0.03
N PHE A 70 0.89 4.62 0.68
CA PHE A 70 -0.56 4.60 0.55
C PHE A 70 -1.24 4.49 1.92
N ARG A 71 -2.49 4.93 1.97
CA ARG A 71 -3.45 4.65 3.03
C ARG A 71 -4.59 3.84 2.43
N TYR A 72 -4.89 2.70 3.02
CA TYR A 72 -6.11 1.96 2.78
C TYR A 72 -7.04 2.07 3.99
N SER A 73 -8.30 2.37 3.75
CA SER A 73 -9.35 2.46 4.76
C SER A 73 -10.41 1.40 4.47
N ALA A 74 -10.53 0.41 5.35
CA ALA A 74 -11.52 -0.66 5.19
C ALA A 74 -12.94 -0.13 5.44
N GLU A 75 -13.90 -0.50 4.59
CA GLU A 75 -15.30 -0.24 4.90
C GLU A 75 -15.74 -1.05 6.13
N ARG A 76 -16.58 -0.47 6.99
CA ARG A 76 -17.05 -1.14 8.22
C ARG A 76 -17.90 -2.38 7.95
N GLU A 77 -18.63 -2.37 6.84
CA GLU A 77 -19.61 -3.42 6.50
C GLU A 77 -19.11 -4.36 5.41
N ALA A 78 -17.92 -4.10 4.86
CA ALA A 78 -17.31 -4.96 3.87
C ALA A 78 -17.04 -6.36 4.45
N ARG A 79 -17.44 -7.37 3.69
CA ARG A 79 -17.17 -8.77 3.98
C ARG A 79 -16.29 -9.36 2.90
N GLY A 80 -15.28 -10.12 3.32
CA GLY A 80 -14.36 -10.82 2.42
C GLY A 80 -13.17 -9.98 1.99
N ALA A 81 -12.34 -10.57 1.14
CA ALA A 81 -11.10 -9.97 0.67
C ALA A 81 -11.35 -8.81 -0.31
N ASP A 82 -10.34 -7.95 -0.41
CA ASP A 82 -10.27 -6.83 -1.34
C ASP A 82 -8.91 -6.81 -2.03
N LYS A 83 -8.76 -6.00 -3.08
CA LYS A 83 -7.49 -5.88 -3.80
C LYS A 83 -7.34 -4.52 -4.46
N PHE A 84 -6.10 -4.09 -4.62
CA PHE A 84 -5.78 -2.92 -5.42
C PHE A 84 -4.40 -3.05 -6.07
N THR A 85 -4.17 -2.26 -7.11
CA THR A 85 -2.90 -2.25 -7.84
C THR A 85 -2.34 -0.83 -7.88
N LEU A 86 -1.07 -0.70 -7.56
CA LEU A 86 -0.30 0.53 -7.65
C LEU A 86 0.78 0.40 -8.74
N LEU A 87 1.06 1.50 -9.43
CA LEU A 87 2.26 1.67 -10.23
C LEU A 87 3.19 2.62 -9.49
N ILE A 88 4.43 2.20 -9.31
CA ILE A 88 5.45 2.91 -8.57
C ILE A 88 6.53 3.31 -9.58
N SER A 89 6.86 4.60 -9.66
CA SER A 89 8.00 5.06 -10.45
C SER A 89 9.06 5.66 -9.55
N GLY A 90 10.32 5.48 -9.93
CA GLY A 90 11.44 5.88 -9.11
C GLY A 90 12.77 5.57 -9.75
N LYS A 91 13.78 5.44 -8.90
CA LYS A 91 15.06 4.83 -9.27
C LYS A 91 15.59 3.93 -8.15
N ASN A 92 16.27 2.88 -8.56
CA ASN A 92 17.08 2.06 -7.68
C ASN A 92 18.55 2.40 -7.95
N ARG A 93 19.24 3.03 -6.99
CA ARG A 93 20.55 3.65 -7.19
C ARG A 93 20.53 4.69 -8.33
N HIS A 94 21.07 4.33 -9.50
CA HIS A 94 21.18 5.21 -10.66
C HIS A 94 20.17 4.86 -11.75
N ASP A 95 19.51 3.70 -11.64
CA ASP A 95 18.66 3.16 -12.70
C ASP A 95 17.21 3.56 -12.46
N PRO A 96 16.62 4.42 -13.30
CA PRO A 96 15.21 4.75 -13.21
C PRO A 96 14.35 3.60 -13.74
N GLY A 97 13.16 3.47 -13.19
CA GLY A 97 12.18 2.52 -13.71
C GLY A 97 10.93 2.47 -12.87
N THR A 98 10.14 1.42 -13.10
CA THR A 98 8.82 1.26 -12.51
C THR A 98 8.62 -0.15 -11.96
N SER A 99 7.75 -0.29 -10.98
CA SER A 99 7.23 -1.60 -10.55
C SER A 99 5.72 -1.52 -10.37
N THR A 100 5.05 -2.62 -10.68
CA THR A 100 3.64 -2.81 -10.36
C THR A 100 3.53 -3.54 -9.03
N LEU A 101 2.76 -2.99 -8.11
CA LEU A 101 2.47 -3.62 -6.82
C LEU A 101 1.00 -4.03 -6.79
N GLU A 102 0.76 -5.31 -6.65
CA GLU A 102 -0.56 -5.88 -6.37
C GLU A 102 -0.68 -6.16 -4.87
N VAL A 103 -1.71 -5.61 -4.24
CA VAL A 103 -1.97 -5.82 -2.81
C VAL A 103 -3.28 -6.56 -2.64
N GLU A 104 -3.21 -7.71 -1.97
CA GLU A 104 -4.37 -8.44 -1.48
C GLU A 104 -4.66 -8.05 -0.03
N VAL A 105 -5.93 -7.78 0.24
CA VAL A 105 -6.41 -7.32 1.54
C VAL A 105 -7.32 -8.38 2.11
N ASN A 106 -6.90 -8.97 3.22
CA ASN A 106 -7.65 -9.98 3.94
C ASN A 106 -8.31 -9.38 5.18
N PRO A 107 -9.57 -9.76 5.50
CA PRO A 107 -10.15 -9.42 6.79
C PRO A 107 -9.33 -10.06 7.93
N GLN A 108 -9.20 -9.36 9.06
CA GLN A 108 -8.64 -9.91 10.31
C GLN A 108 -9.61 -10.83 11.04
#